data_AF-A0A9E1XM44-F1
#
_entry.id   AF-A0A9E1XM44-F1
#
_cell.length_a   1.000
_cell.length_b   1.000
_cell.length_c   1.000
_cell.angle_alpha   90.00
_cell.angle_beta   90.00
_cell.angle_gamma   90.00
#
_symmetry.space_group_name_H-M   'P 1'
#
loop_
_entity.id
_entity.type
_entity.pdbx_description
1 polymer ?
#
loop_
_entity_poly.entity_id
_entity_poly.type
_entity_poly.pdbx_seq_one_letter_code
_entity_poly.pdbx_strand_id
1 'polypeptide(L)'
;RILAAELIRFQKNNAGKTREFELVTLRFGKDLAITSLPGEPFTEIGMAIKQASPFGKTSVVAHAMGIAGYIPMRECFGRGGYELQPRPMGGCAPNTAEMLIEKSLESLK
;
A
#
# COMPACT_ATOMS: atom_id res chain seq x y z
N ARG A 1 14.42 -12.44 20.93
CA ARG A 1 15.71 -12.60 20.21
C ARG A 1 15.55 -12.51 18.68
N ILE A 2 14.45 -13.00 18.08
CA ILE A 2 14.24 -12.96 16.62
C ILE A 2 14.01 -11.53 16.09
N LEU A 3 13.15 -10.73 16.74
CA LEU A 3 12.79 -9.38 16.29
C LEU A 3 13.98 -8.40 16.17
N ALA A 4 14.90 -8.41 17.14
CA ALA A 4 16.07 -7.54 17.10
C ALA A 4 17.00 -7.86 15.92
N ALA A 5 17.17 -9.15 15.61
CA ALA A 5 17.95 -9.58 14.46
C ALA A 5 17.27 -9.22 13.13
N GLU A 6 15.93 -9.35 13.05
CA GLU A 6 15.16 -8.92 11.88
C GLU A 6 15.25 -7.40 11.66
N LEU A 7 15.15 -6.61 12.72
CA LEU A 7 15.28 -5.15 12.66
C LEU A 7 16.67 -4.72 12.17
N ILE A 8 17.73 -5.32 12.71
CA ILE A 8 19.12 -5.06 12.26
C ILE A 8 19.28 -5.44 10.79
N ARG A 9 18.71 -6.58 10.36
CA ARG A 9 18.76 -7.03 8.97
C ARG A 9 17.97 -6.09 8.05
N PHE A 10 16.82 -5.62 8.49
CA PHE A 10 16.02 -4.64 7.76
C PHE A 10 16.77 -3.32 7.63
N GLN A 11 17.34 -2.80 8.72
CA GLN A 11 18.12 -1.57 8.73
C GLN A 11 19.30 -1.67 7.76
N LYS A 12 20.05 -2.78 7.78
CA LYS A 12 21.21 -2.98 6.90
C LYS A 12 20.83 -3.08 5.41
N ASN A 13 19.73 -3.76 5.10
CA ASN A 13 19.44 -4.15 3.72
C ASN A 13 18.36 -3.31 3.03
N ASN A 14 17.45 -2.69 3.77
CA ASN A 14 16.22 -2.07 3.23
C ASN A 14 15.98 -0.62 3.66
N ALA A 15 16.49 -0.19 4.82
CA ALA A 15 16.23 1.18 5.29
C ALA A 15 16.74 2.24 4.30
N GLY A 16 15.90 3.23 4.02
CA GLY A 16 16.20 4.32 3.08
C GLY A 16 16.16 3.94 1.59
N LYS A 17 15.88 2.67 1.25
CA LYS A 17 15.71 2.24 -0.14
C LYS A 17 14.26 2.38 -0.59
N THR A 18 14.08 2.75 -1.85
CA THR A 18 12.78 2.77 -2.51
C THR A 18 12.55 1.47 -3.29
N ARG A 19 11.28 1.14 -3.51
CA ARG A 19 10.84 0.07 -4.39
C ARG A 19 9.75 0.63 -5.28
N GLU A 20 9.78 0.25 -6.54
CA GLU A 20 8.78 0.64 -7.51
C GLU A 20 7.79 -0.50 -7.70
N PHE A 21 6.51 -0.15 -7.79
CA PHE A 21 5.41 -1.08 -8.03
C PHE A 21 4.54 -0.51 -9.14
N GLU A 22 4.06 -1.39 -10.02
CA GLU A 22 3.13 -1.00 -11.08
C GLU A 22 1.71 -0.94 -10.52
N LEU A 23 0.95 0.10 -10.88
CA LEU A 23 -0.47 0.19 -10.57
C LEU A 23 -1.26 0.03 -11.87
N VAL A 24 -2.01 -1.08 -11.95
CA VAL A 24 -2.84 -1.41 -13.09
C VAL A 24 -4.30 -1.19 -12.73
N THR A 25 -5.01 -0.47 -13.60
CA THR A 25 -6.45 -0.26 -13.50
C THR A 25 -7.15 -0.81 -14.73
N LEU A 26 -8.12 -1.69 -14.52
CA LEU A 26 -9.00 -2.22 -15.55
C LEU A 26 -10.33 -1.48 -15.49
N ARG A 27 -10.75 -0.93 -16.64
CA ARG A 27 -11.99 -0.15 -16.78
C ARG A 27 -13.00 -0.92 -17.62
N PHE A 28 -14.23 -0.99 -17.14
CA PHE A 28 -15.35 -1.62 -17.83
C PHE A 28 -16.41 -0.56 -18.08
N GLY A 29 -16.26 0.15 -19.21
CA GLY A 29 -17.10 1.32 -19.51
C GLY A 29 -16.90 2.44 -18.48
N LYS A 30 -18.00 3.13 -18.15
CA LYS A 30 -18.02 4.23 -17.15
C LYS A 30 -18.49 3.79 -15.76
N ASP A 31 -19.00 2.56 -15.64
CA ASP A 31 -19.71 2.12 -14.45
C ASP A 31 -18.83 1.37 -13.45
N LEU A 32 -17.76 0.71 -13.93
CA LEU A 32 -16.92 -0.15 -13.12
C LEU A 32 -15.43 0.04 -13.43
N ALA A 33 -14.64 0.19 -12.38
CA ALA A 33 -13.19 0.07 -12.42
C ALA A 33 -12.67 -0.91 -11.36
N ILE A 34 -11.56 -1.57 -11.67
CA ILE A 34 -10.81 -2.43 -10.77
C ILE A 34 -9.37 -1.91 -10.74
N THR A 35 -8.85 -1.57 -9.57
CA THR A 35 -7.48 -1.06 -9.41
C THR A 35 -6.66 -1.95 -8.48
N SER A 36 -5.41 -2.25 -8.88
CA SER A 36 -4.48 -3.07 -8.11
C SER A 36 -3.75 -2.26 -7.04
N LEU A 37 -3.55 -2.85 -5.86
CA LEU A 37 -2.63 -2.35 -4.84
C LEU A 37 -1.58 -3.40 -4.49
N PRO A 38 -0.29 -3.02 -4.39
CA PRO A 38 0.76 -3.93 -3.97
C PRO A 38 0.68 -4.21 -2.47
N GLY A 39 0.98 -5.45 -2.08
CA GLY A 39 1.04 -5.85 -0.66
C GLY A 39 -0.31 -5.82 0.07
N GLU A 40 -0.27 -5.41 1.33
CA GLU A 40 -1.33 -5.50 2.34
C GLU A 40 -1.69 -4.10 2.87
N PRO A 41 -2.39 -3.27 2.07
CA PRO A 41 -2.83 -1.95 2.50
C PRO A 41 -3.93 -2.02 3.56
N PHE A 42 -3.93 -1.05 4.46
CA PHE A 42 -5.00 -0.88 5.44
C PHE A 42 -6.34 -0.59 4.74
N THR A 43 -7.44 -0.96 5.41
CA THR A 43 -8.78 -0.89 4.82
C THR A 43 -9.16 0.54 4.41
N GLU A 44 -8.72 1.52 5.21
CA GLU A 44 -8.93 2.95 5.01
C GLU A 44 -8.38 3.44 3.66
N ILE A 45 -7.26 2.88 3.20
CA ILE A 45 -6.67 3.21 1.89
C ILE A 45 -7.63 2.80 0.77
N GLY A 46 -8.12 1.56 0.82
CA GLY A 46 -9.10 1.06 -0.15
C GLY A 46 -10.43 1.81 -0.08
N MET A 47 -10.86 2.23 1.10
CA MET A 47 -12.06 3.06 1.28
C MET A 47 -11.90 4.44 0.67
N ALA A 48 -10.77 5.10 0.89
CA ALA A 48 -10.49 6.43 0.34
C ALA A 48 -10.48 6.42 -1.19
N ILE A 49 -9.87 5.40 -1.80
CA ILE A 49 -9.88 5.22 -3.26
C ILE A 49 -11.30 5.04 -3.78
N LYS A 50 -12.10 4.18 -3.13
CA LYS A 50 -13.50 3.94 -3.53
C LYS A 50 -14.35 5.19 -3.43
N GLN A 51 -14.17 5.98 -2.37
CA GLN A 51 -14.95 7.19 -2.12
C GLN A 51 -14.62 8.31 -3.11
N ALA A 52 -13.37 8.43 -3.55
CA ALA A 52 -12.92 9.46 -4.47
C ALA A 52 -12.93 9.02 -5.95
N SER A 53 -13.37 7.79 -6.24
CA SER A 53 -13.37 7.25 -7.61
C SER A 53 -14.40 7.93 -8.50
N PRO A 54 -14.09 8.21 -9.78
CA PRO A 54 -15.06 8.73 -10.74
C PRO A 54 -16.04 7.68 -11.28
N PHE A 55 -15.85 6.39 -10.99
CA PHE A 55 -16.71 5.31 -11.48
C PHE A 55 -17.84 5.02 -10.49
N GLY A 56 -19.01 4.61 -11.02
CA GLY A 56 -20.16 4.21 -10.18
C GLY A 56 -19.83 3.07 -9.21
N LYS A 57 -18.91 2.17 -9.58
CA LYS A 57 -18.32 1.15 -8.70
C LYS A 57 -16.82 1.06 -8.90
N THR A 58 -16.09 0.91 -7.80
CA THR A 58 -14.65 0.65 -7.84
C THR A 58 -14.28 -0.48 -6.90
N SER A 59 -13.59 -1.48 -7.44
CA SER A 59 -13.01 -2.57 -6.68
C SER A 59 -11.52 -2.35 -6.53
N VAL A 60 -11.02 -2.54 -5.31
CA VAL A 60 -9.60 -2.42 -4.98
C VAL A 60 -9.09 -3.83 -4.70
N VAL A 61 -8.05 -4.26 -5.41
CA VAL A 61 -7.48 -5.61 -5.30
C VAL A 61 -6.11 -5.51 -4.65
N ALA A 62 -6.01 -5.92 -3.38
CA ALA A 62 -4.74 -6.06 -2.68
C ALA A 62 -3.93 -7.27 -3.19
N HIS A 63 -2.66 -7.38 -2.80
CA HIS A 63 -1.73 -8.42 -3.28
C HIS A 63 -1.56 -8.50 -4.79
N ALA A 64 -1.85 -7.41 -5.51
CA ALA A 64 -1.70 -7.34 -6.95
C ALA A 64 -0.49 -6.46 -7.32
N MET A 65 0.23 -6.85 -8.36
CA MET A 65 1.34 -6.07 -8.93
C MET A 65 2.50 -5.76 -7.96
N GLY A 66 2.64 -6.54 -6.89
CA GLY A 66 3.82 -6.47 -6.03
C GLY A 66 3.65 -6.99 -4.61
N ILE A 67 4.79 -7.14 -3.93
CA ILE A 67 4.89 -7.52 -2.52
C ILE A 67 5.51 -6.35 -1.75
N ALA A 68 4.65 -5.44 -1.26
CA ALA A 68 5.05 -4.29 -0.46
C ALA A 68 4.98 -4.54 1.07
N GLY A 69 4.49 -5.71 1.49
CA GLY A 69 4.12 -5.97 2.88
C GLY A 69 2.96 -5.08 3.32
N TYR A 70 2.85 -4.82 4.63
CA TYR A 70 1.82 -3.93 5.17
C TYR A 70 2.04 -2.47 4.77
N ILE A 71 0.93 -1.80 4.45
CA ILE A 71 0.90 -0.36 4.19
C ILE A 71 -0.07 0.28 5.18
N PRO A 72 0.42 0.73 6.34
CA PRO A 72 -0.38 1.36 7.37
C PRO A 72 -0.66 2.82 7.04
N MET A 73 -1.75 3.35 7.60
CA MET A 73 -2.01 4.79 7.64
C MET A 73 -0.92 5.50 8.46
N ARG A 74 -0.62 6.76 8.12
CA ARG A 74 0.46 7.55 8.75
C ARG A 74 0.35 7.61 10.27
N GLU A 75 -0.87 7.83 10.77
CA GLU A 75 -1.19 7.93 12.19
C GLU A 75 -0.96 6.63 12.96
N CYS A 76 -0.87 5.49 12.28
CA CYS A 76 -0.62 4.20 12.91
C CYS A 76 0.84 4.02 13.30
N PHE A 77 1.80 4.68 12.64
CA PHE A 77 3.24 4.48 12.89
C PHE A 77 3.66 4.72 14.34
N GLY A 78 2.96 5.61 15.07
CA GLY A 78 3.21 5.85 16.50
C GLY A 78 2.59 4.82 17.46
N ARG A 79 1.70 3.95 16.97
CA ARG A 79 0.95 2.96 17.78
C ARG A 79 1.66 1.61 17.89
N GLY A 80 2.56 1.30 16.95
CA GLY A 80 3.13 -0.03 16.80
C GLY A 80 2.08 -1.06 16.36
N GLY A 81 2.40 -2.35 16.49
CA GLY A 81 1.55 -3.44 15.99
C GLY A 81 2.34 -4.41 15.13
N TYR A 82 1.72 -5.52 14.75
CA TYR A 82 2.37 -6.53 13.91
C TYR A 82 2.69 -5.97 12.51
N GLU A 83 1.77 -5.17 11.99
CA GLU A 83 1.79 -4.56 10.66
C GLU A 83 2.92 -3.54 10.50
N LEU A 84 3.38 -2.96 11.61
CA LEU A 84 4.47 -1.99 11.65
C LEU A 84 5.83 -2.61 11.94
N GLN A 85 5.89 -3.93 12.18
CA GLN A 85 7.16 -4.61 12.36
C GLN A 85 7.90 -4.68 11.01
N PRO A 86 9.12 -4.12 10.91
CA PRO A 86 9.87 -4.12 9.67
C PRO A 86 10.27 -5.55 9.30
N ARG A 87 9.91 -5.96 8.09
CA ARG A 87 10.17 -7.29 7.52
C ARG A 87 11.07 -7.16 6.29
N PRO A 88 11.84 -8.18 5.90
CA PRO A 88 12.70 -8.09 4.71
C PRO A 88 11.98 -7.62 3.44
N MET A 89 10.68 -7.91 3.31
CA MET A 89 9.83 -7.52 2.18
C MET A 89 8.71 -6.52 2.56
N GLY A 90 8.74 -5.94 3.75
CA GLY A 90 7.68 -5.07 4.26
C GLY A 90 8.23 -3.95 5.14
N GLY A 91 7.66 -2.77 5.00
CA GLY A 91 8.13 -1.57 5.65
C GLY A 91 8.17 -0.42 4.66
N CYS A 92 7.22 0.48 4.80
CA CYS A 92 7.07 1.65 3.96
C CYS A 92 7.29 2.93 4.77
N ALA A 93 7.49 4.05 4.07
CA ALA A 93 7.59 5.34 4.72
C ALA A 93 6.20 5.78 5.24
N PRO A 94 6.14 6.66 6.26
CA PRO A 94 4.86 7.14 6.81
C PRO A 94 3.96 7.86 5.82
N ASN A 95 4.46 8.25 4.65
CA ASN A 95 3.70 8.90 3.58
C ASN A 95 3.24 7.96 2.46
N THR A 96 3.55 6.66 2.55
CA THR A 96 3.25 5.71 1.46
C THR A 96 1.74 5.50 1.26
N ALA A 97 0.94 5.55 2.32
CA ALA A 97 -0.52 5.42 2.21
C ALA A 97 -1.12 6.55 1.35
N GLU A 98 -0.74 7.81 1.61
CA GLU A 98 -1.25 8.95 0.85
C GLU A 98 -0.78 8.93 -0.60
N MET A 99 0.49 8.57 -0.83
CA MET A 99 1.02 8.39 -2.19
C MET A 99 0.25 7.30 -2.94
N LEU A 100 -0.08 6.19 -2.28
CA LEU A 100 -0.79 5.09 -2.91
C LEU A 100 -2.22 5.49 -3.30
N ILE A 101 -2.93 6.21 -2.43
CA ILE A 101 -4.26 6.76 -2.72
C ILE A 101 -4.20 7.70 -3.92
N GLU A 102 -3.27 8.66 -3.91
CA GLU A 102 -3.09 9.63 -4.99
C GLU A 102 -2.83 8.94 -6.33
N LYS A 103 -1.87 8.02 -6.37
CA LYS A 103 -1.51 7.30 -7.60
C LYS A 103 -2.60 6.36 -8.10
N SER A 104 -3.35 5.71 -7.21
CA SER A 104 -4.53 4.94 -7.62
C SER A 104 -5.62 5.82 -8.23
N LEU A 105 -5.86 7.01 -7.67
CA LEU A 105 -6.84 7.96 -8.22
C LEU A 105 -6.40 8.56 -9.54
N GLU A 106 -5.10 8.83 -9.74
CA GLU A 106 -4.54 9.19 -11.04
C GLU A 106 -4.80 8.08 -12.08
N SER A 107 -4.57 6.82 -11.71
CA SER A 107 -4.80 5.66 -12.58
C SER A 107 -6.29 5.43 -12.94
N LEU A 108 -7.21 6.01 -12.16
CA LEU A 108 -8.66 5.95 -12.38
C LEU A 108 -9.20 7.11 -13.25
N LYS A 109 -8.40 8.13 -13.55
CA LYS A 109 -8.76 9.23 -14.48
C LYS A 109 -8.40 8.84 -15.90
#